data_AF-A0A932X6H2-F1
#
_entry.id   AF-A0A932X6H2-F1
#
_cell.length_a   1.000
_cell.length_b   1.000
_cell.length_c   1.000
_cell.angle_alpha   90.00
_cell.angle_beta   90.00
_cell.angle_gamma   90.00
#
_symmetry.space_group_name_H-M   'P 1'
#
loop_
_entity.id
_entity.type
_entity.pdbx_description
1 polymer ?
#
loop_
_entity_poly.entity_id
_entity_poly.type
_entity_poly.pdbx_seq_one_letter_code
_entity_poly.pdbx_strand_id
1 'polypeptide(L)'
;MRPPAKKWPLLLIAPLLLAIAFTDLSLQRDNLVFDKEGQAVFNADGSQRTRYRSLATLIPTTERRNILRNLSHLNLGVLLGLKSALADILWVRADGYFHSGRHDRIMPLCHLITWLDPQFLDVYVIGGWHMAYNFLDQRYIPAAVEFLEKGILNNPGKSELHFEQGNIFFDKAHDFPAAAKRLQEANDMGLTPPGKRHLVAHALESDGRIPDAVKKWEALWSEEMATGQWQLADVSKHNRDLTIWRVNDRTIRSRNPLNVKFDFTWSVPKPRVLRLEGSTNLPRYTRVNVTVRDKDWRELLRQHRDIIWQVVNLTHFWDNLVVKEDGSFASWNKAEKLDIDRVDLSSEPAKYPLSSDEFEVALTLNPRLQPVQIQDTTNWSGEGLTGPHVTEINGIRMIHKTFTVTKAQLLKEAAVAAAPAAGTGSPNP
;
A
#
# COMPACT_ATOMS: atom_id res chain seq x y z
N MET A 1 37.83 -18.44 5.00
CA MET A 1 37.25 -19.73 4.54
C MET A 1 36.20 -19.42 3.47
N ARG A 2 36.33 -19.97 2.25
CA ARG A 2 35.36 -19.80 1.15
C ARG A 2 34.20 -20.80 1.33
N PRO A 3 32.95 -20.45 0.98
CA PRO A 3 31.85 -21.42 1.02
C PRO A 3 32.04 -22.48 -0.08
N PRO A 4 31.56 -23.71 0.12
CA PRO A 4 31.77 -24.78 -0.85
C PRO A 4 30.97 -24.52 -2.11
N ALA A 5 31.67 -24.56 -3.25
CA ALA A 5 31.07 -24.59 -4.58
C ALA A 5 30.39 -25.96 -4.81
N LYS A 6 29.19 -26.16 -4.27
CA LYS A 6 28.29 -27.22 -4.75
C LYS A 6 27.37 -26.62 -5.81
N LYS A 7 27.66 -26.94 -7.08
CA LYS A 7 26.69 -26.87 -8.16
C LYS A 7 25.51 -27.77 -7.76
N TRP A 8 24.46 -27.19 -7.21
CA TRP A 8 23.16 -27.86 -7.18
C TRP A 8 22.77 -28.16 -8.63
N PRO A 9 22.23 -29.34 -8.94
CA PRO A 9 22.01 -29.72 -10.32
C PRO A 9 20.86 -28.88 -10.87
N LEU A 10 21.21 -27.91 -11.73
CA LEU A 10 20.28 -27.24 -12.67
C LEU A 10 19.41 -28.27 -13.44
N LEU A 11 19.89 -29.52 -13.55
CA LEU A 11 19.20 -30.68 -14.10
C LEU A 11 17.95 -31.16 -13.33
N LEU A 12 17.76 -30.82 -12.05
CA LEU A 12 16.52 -31.11 -11.32
C LEU A 12 15.54 -29.94 -11.30
N ILE A 13 16.05 -28.71 -11.35
CA ILE A 13 15.24 -27.49 -11.25
C ILE A 13 14.55 -27.17 -12.59
N ALA A 14 15.23 -27.34 -13.72
CA ALA A 14 14.65 -27.04 -15.03
C ALA A 14 13.46 -27.96 -15.43
N PRO A 15 13.53 -29.30 -15.26
CA PRO A 15 12.39 -30.18 -15.54
C PRO A 15 11.22 -29.95 -14.56
N LEU A 16 11.53 -29.59 -13.31
CA LEU A 16 10.51 -29.24 -12.32
C LEU A 16 9.80 -27.94 -12.73
N LEU A 17 10.55 -26.87 -13.03
CA LEU A 17 9.98 -25.59 -13.50
C LEU A 17 9.15 -25.76 -14.80
N LEU A 18 9.58 -26.61 -15.72
CA LEU A 18 8.86 -26.96 -16.95
C LEU A 18 7.60 -27.79 -16.69
N ALA A 19 7.65 -28.77 -15.77
CA ALA A 19 6.49 -29.57 -15.36
C ALA A 19 5.45 -28.73 -14.60
N ILE A 20 5.91 -27.76 -13.80
CA ILE A 20 5.03 -26.89 -13.03
C ILE A 20 4.39 -25.80 -13.93
N ALA A 21 5.09 -25.29 -14.95
CA ALA A 21 4.51 -24.38 -15.96
C ALA A 21 3.37 -25.02 -16.79
N PHE A 22 3.32 -26.36 -16.85
CA PHE A 22 2.26 -27.12 -17.52
C PHE A 22 1.02 -27.31 -16.64
N THR A 23 1.18 -27.51 -15.33
CA THR A 23 0.05 -27.61 -14.39
C THR A 23 -0.68 -26.27 -14.19
N ASP A 24 0.01 -25.16 -14.39
CA ASP A 24 -0.56 -23.79 -14.41
C ASP A 24 -1.61 -23.61 -15.54
N LEU A 25 -1.39 -24.27 -16.68
CA LEU A 25 -2.28 -24.21 -17.85
C LEU A 25 -3.59 -24.99 -17.68
N SER A 26 -3.58 -26.08 -16.89
CA SER A 26 -4.80 -26.88 -16.63
C SER A 26 -5.69 -26.20 -15.59
N LEU A 27 -5.10 -25.68 -14.50
CA LEU A 27 -5.82 -24.95 -13.44
C LEU A 27 -6.45 -23.64 -13.93
N GLN A 28 -5.85 -22.97 -14.91
CA GLN A 28 -6.45 -21.79 -15.54
C GLN A 28 -7.66 -22.13 -16.42
N ARG A 29 -7.64 -23.28 -17.10
CA ARG A 29 -8.68 -23.65 -18.07
C ARG A 29 -9.99 -24.02 -17.39
N ASP A 30 -9.92 -24.61 -16.20
CA ASP A 30 -11.09 -25.02 -15.42
C ASP A 30 -11.80 -23.84 -14.72
N ASN A 31 -11.16 -22.66 -14.66
CA ASN A 31 -11.66 -21.45 -13.99
C ASN A 31 -12.13 -20.34 -14.94
N LEU A 32 -12.19 -20.61 -16.25
CA LEU A 32 -12.54 -19.64 -17.29
C LEU A 32 -13.80 -20.09 -18.06
N VAL A 33 -14.67 -19.12 -18.39
CA VAL A 33 -15.82 -19.34 -19.27
C VAL A 33 -15.43 -18.95 -20.70
N PHE A 34 -15.59 -19.89 -21.63
CA PHE A 34 -15.25 -19.72 -23.04
C PHE A 34 -16.52 -19.47 -23.88
N ASP A 35 -16.43 -18.57 -24.88
CA ASP A 35 -17.47 -18.43 -25.90
C ASP A 35 -17.45 -19.60 -26.90
N LYS A 36 -18.40 -19.57 -27.84
CA LYS A 36 -18.57 -20.62 -28.85
C LYS A 36 -17.40 -20.68 -29.84
N GLU A 37 -16.62 -19.61 -29.94
CA GLU A 37 -15.41 -19.51 -30.75
C GLU A 37 -14.13 -19.93 -29.98
N GLY A 38 -14.25 -20.26 -28.68
CA GLY A 38 -13.15 -20.74 -27.84
C GLY A 38 -12.30 -19.64 -27.21
N GLN A 39 -12.76 -18.39 -27.17
CA GLN A 39 -12.12 -17.30 -26.45
C GLN A 39 -12.66 -17.16 -25.02
N ALA A 40 -11.76 -16.94 -24.06
CA ALA A 40 -12.14 -16.74 -22.65
C ALA A 40 -12.70 -15.32 -22.43
N VAL A 41 -13.93 -15.23 -21.92
CA VAL A 41 -14.71 -13.99 -21.85
C VAL A 41 -14.83 -13.47 -20.41
N PHE A 42 -14.97 -14.36 -19.42
CA PHE A 42 -15.13 -14.08 -17.99
C PHE A 42 -14.41 -15.14 -17.13
N ASN A 43 -14.14 -14.80 -15.87
CA ASN A 43 -13.86 -15.81 -14.83
C ASN A 43 -15.15 -16.61 -14.53
N ALA A 44 -15.02 -17.83 -13.99
CA ALA A 44 -16.18 -18.70 -13.67
C ALA A 44 -17.20 -18.09 -12.68
N ASP A 45 -16.82 -17.03 -11.96
CA ASP A 45 -17.64 -16.27 -11.02
C ASP A 45 -18.30 -15.00 -11.62
N GLY A 46 -18.11 -14.73 -12.92
CA GLY A 46 -18.68 -13.57 -13.60
C GLY A 46 -17.91 -12.25 -13.44
N SER A 47 -16.74 -12.25 -12.78
CA SER A 47 -15.90 -11.07 -12.63
C SER A 47 -15.15 -10.68 -13.92
N GLN A 48 -14.79 -9.39 -14.07
CA GLN A 48 -14.02 -8.90 -15.22
C GLN A 48 -12.57 -9.42 -15.20
N ARG A 49 -12.08 -9.76 -16.39
CA ARG A 49 -10.76 -10.36 -16.65
C ARG A 49 -9.60 -9.52 -16.09
N THR A 50 -8.97 -9.98 -15.02
CA THR A 50 -7.61 -9.55 -14.67
C THR A 50 -6.60 -10.22 -15.59
N ARG A 51 -5.79 -9.41 -16.29
CA ARG A 51 -4.78 -9.88 -17.25
C ARG A 51 -3.56 -10.45 -16.53
N TYR A 52 -3.67 -11.66 -16.00
CA TYR A 52 -2.51 -12.46 -15.61
C TYR A 52 -1.86 -13.07 -16.87
N ARG A 53 -0.55 -12.89 -17.05
CA ARG A 53 0.23 -13.59 -18.09
C ARG A 53 0.94 -14.78 -17.47
N SER A 54 0.57 -16.00 -17.89
CA SER A 54 1.26 -17.23 -17.48
C SER A 54 2.70 -17.26 -18.00
N LEU A 55 3.61 -17.78 -17.16
CA LEU A 55 5.01 -18.07 -17.49
C LEU A 55 5.17 -19.04 -18.68
N ALA A 56 4.12 -19.79 -19.04
CA ALA A 56 4.13 -20.74 -20.14
C ALA A 56 4.29 -20.11 -21.54
N THR A 57 4.13 -18.78 -21.66
CA THR A 57 4.35 -18.03 -22.91
C THR A 57 5.82 -17.81 -23.26
N LEU A 58 6.75 -18.18 -22.36
CA LEU A 58 8.19 -18.02 -22.52
C LEU A 58 8.91 -19.27 -23.06
N ILE A 59 8.18 -20.36 -23.37
CA ILE A 59 8.78 -21.67 -23.71
C ILE A 59 8.36 -22.13 -25.13
N PRO A 60 9.31 -22.50 -26.02
CA PRO A 60 9.01 -22.98 -27.37
C PRO A 60 8.20 -24.29 -27.42
N THR A 61 7.33 -24.43 -28.42
CA THR A 61 6.37 -25.54 -28.59
C THR A 61 6.97 -26.93 -28.79
N THR A 62 8.25 -27.03 -29.17
CA THR A 62 8.92 -28.30 -29.48
C THR A 62 9.42 -29.03 -28.22
N GLU A 63 9.94 -28.31 -27.22
CA GLU A 63 10.35 -28.89 -25.92
C GLU A 63 9.14 -29.43 -25.13
N ARG A 64 7.98 -28.81 -25.34
CA ARG A 64 6.68 -29.14 -24.74
C ARG A 64 6.28 -30.61 -24.93
N ARG A 65 6.60 -31.24 -26.07
CA ARG A 65 6.21 -32.62 -26.41
C ARG A 65 7.11 -33.71 -25.82
N ASN A 66 8.41 -33.44 -25.71
CA ASN A 66 9.38 -34.43 -25.20
C ASN A 66 9.27 -34.65 -23.68
N ILE A 67 8.83 -33.63 -22.96
CA ILE A 67 8.69 -33.65 -21.49
C ILE A 67 7.49 -34.50 -21.06
N LEU A 68 6.37 -34.41 -21.80
CA LEU A 68 5.16 -35.21 -21.57
C LEU A 68 5.42 -36.73 -21.65
N ARG A 69 6.37 -37.15 -22.49
CA ARG A 69 6.72 -38.57 -22.67
C ARG A 69 7.57 -39.14 -21.54
N ASN A 70 8.28 -38.30 -20.79
CA ASN A 70 9.18 -38.73 -19.71
C ASN A 70 8.56 -38.58 -18.31
N LEU A 71 7.49 -37.77 -18.16
CA LEU A 71 6.80 -37.54 -16.89
C LEU A 71 5.65 -38.53 -16.61
N SER A 72 5.27 -39.36 -17.59
CA SER A 72 4.15 -40.33 -17.48
C SER A 72 4.33 -41.39 -16.39
N HIS A 73 5.52 -41.49 -15.77
CA HIS A 73 5.84 -42.47 -14.73
C HIS A 73 6.10 -41.84 -13.35
N LEU A 74 6.07 -40.52 -13.21
CA LEU A 74 6.21 -39.89 -11.90
C LEU A 74 4.85 -39.84 -11.18
N ASN A 75 4.81 -40.40 -9.97
CA ASN A 75 3.64 -40.30 -9.10
C ASN A 75 3.34 -38.82 -8.80
N LEU A 76 2.11 -38.38 -9.12
CA LEU A 76 1.67 -37.01 -8.92
C LEU A 76 1.83 -36.54 -7.46
N GLY A 77 1.60 -37.44 -6.49
CA GLY A 77 1.83 -37.17 -5.06
C GLY A 77 3.30 -36.93 -4.68
N VAL A 78 4.25 -37.60 -5.35
CA VAL A 78 5.69 -37.37 -5.14
C VAL A 78 6.10 -36.02 -5.71
N LEU A 79 5.57 -35.67 -6.89
CA LEU A 79 5.76 -34.35 -7.49
C LEU A 79 5.18 -33.23 -6.63
N LEU A 80 3.97 -33.41 -6.08
CA LEU A 80 3.35 -32.43 -5.18
C LEU A 80 4.12 -32.30 -3.87
N GLY A 81 4.52 -33.41 -3.23
CA GLY A 81 5.33 -33.38 -2.01
C GLY A 81 6.71 -32.72 -2.19
N LEU A 82 7.35 -32.91 -3.34
CA LEU A 82 8.60 -32.23 -3.68
C LEU A 82 8.42 -30.72 -3.88
N LYS A 83 7.27 -30.27 -4.41
CA LYS A 83 6.98 -28.83 -4.59
C LYS A 83 6.84 -28.14 -3.22
N SER A 84 6.06 -28.69 -2.30
CA SER A 84 5.91 -28.11 -0.96
C SER A 84 7.24 -28.14 -0.17
N ALA A 85 8.01 -29.23 -0.23
CA ALA A 85 9.33 -29.26 0.41
C ALA A 85 10.31 -28.21 -0.17
N LEU A 86 10.25 -27.95 -1.49
CA LEU A 86 11.02 -26.88 -2.11
C LEU A 86 10.51 -25.50 -1.68
N ALA A 87 9.19 -25.33 -1.55
CA ALA A 87 8.57 -24.11 -1.05
C ALA A 87 9.09 -23.76 0.35
N ASP A 88 9.16 -24.74 1.26
CA ASP A 88 9.70 -24.57 2.62
C ASP A 88 11.17 -24.15 2.63
N ILE A 89 12.02 -24.80 1.82
CA ILE A 89 13.45 -24.46 1.72
C ILE A 89 13.62 -23.03 1.19
N LEU A 90 12.82 -22.65 0.20
CA LEU A 90 12.84 -21.30 -0.36
C LEU A 90 12.31 -20.28 0.64
N TRP A 91 11.34 -20.65 1.49
CA TRP A 91 10.83 -19.77 2.54
C TRP A 91 11.90 -19.44 3.59
N VAL A 92 12.65 -20.45 4.06
CA VAL A 92 13.83 -20.22 4.93
C VAL A 92 14.86 -19.30 4.27
N ARG A 93 15.01 -19.39 2.94
CA ARG A 93 15.90 -18.49 2.20
C ARG A 93 15.36 -17.06 2.12
N ALA A 94 14.04 -16.87 2.01
CA ALA A 94 13.40 -15.57 2.02
C ALA A 94 13.64 -14.84 3.34
N ASP A 95 13.51 -15.56 4.46
CA ASP A 95 13.85 -15.07 5.80
C ASP A 95 15.32 -14.62 5.90
N GLY A 96 16.24 -15.43 5.38
CA GLY A 96 17.65 -15.06 5.28
C GLY A 96 17.91 -13.77 4.46
N TYR A 97 17.09 -13.48 3.43
CA TYR A 97 17.20 -12.22 2.70
C TYR A 97 16.72 -11.03 3.51
N PHE A 98 15.63 -11.19 4.26
CA PHE A 98 15.11 -10.17 5.17
C PHE A 98 16.15 -9.75 6.21
N HIS A 99 16.75 -10.70 6.93
CA HIS A 99 17.80 -10.40 7.91
C HIS A 99 19.06 -9.77 7.31
N SER A 100 19.30 -9.97 6.00
CA SER A 100 20.42 -9.35 5.28
C SER A 100 20.09 -8.01 4.61
N GLY A 101 18.86 -7.50 4.78
CA GLY A 101 18.39 -6.25 4.16
C GLY A 101 18.19 -6.32 2.64
N ARG A 102 18.21 -7.52 2.03
CA ARG A 102 18.06 -7.73 0.57
C ARG A 102 16.59 -7.88 0.19
N HIS A 103 15.83 -6.82 0.42
CA HIS A 103 14.37 -6.79 0.22
C HIS A 103 13.96 -7.01 -1.25
N ASP A 104 14.81 -6.59 -2.19
CA ASP A 104 14.66 -6.81 -3.64
C ASP A 104 14.46 -8.29 -4.01
N ARG A 105 14.99 -9.21 -3.19
CA ARG A 105 14.94 -10.65 -3.42
C ARG A 105 13.72 -11.35 -2.84
N ILE A 106 13.02 -10.71 -1.90
CA ILE A 106 11.95 -11.34 -1.14
C ILE A 106 10.70 -11.51 -2.01
N MET A 107 10.24 -10.44 -2.68
CA MET A 107 9.01 -10.50 -3.48
C MET A 107 9.06 -11.57 -4.59
N PRO A 108 10.09 -11.64 -5.46
CA PRO A 108 10.17 -12.69 -6.48
C PRO A 108 10.16 -14.11 -5.87
N LEU A 109 10.77 -14.28 -4.70
CA LEU A 109 10.83 -15.55 -4.00
C LEU A 109 9.47 -15.93 -3.42
N CYS A 110 8.73 -14.99 -2.82
CA CYS A 110 7.36 -15.21 -2.35
C CYS A 110 6.43 -15.61 -3.52
N HIS A 111 6.56 -14.98 -4.70
CA HIS A 111 5.79 -15.38 -5.88
C HIS A 111 6.13 -16.81 -6.35
N LEU A 112 7.41 -17.20 -6.29
CA LEU A 112 7.84 -18.56 -6.63
C LEU A 112 7.32 -19.58 -5.61
N ILE A 113 7.45 -19.29 -4.31
CA ILE A 113 6.99 -20.16 -3.22
C ILE A 113 5.48 -20.38 -3.32
N THR A 114 4.70 -19.32 -3.47
CA THR A 114 3.22 -19.41 -3.61
C THR A 114 2.75 -20.03 -4.93
N TRP A 115 3.64 -20.19 -5.90
CA TRP A 115 3.37 -20.96 -7.10
C TRP A 115 3.72 -22.44 -6.91
N LEU A 116 4.76 -22.75 -6.13
CA LEU A 116 5.09 -24.13 -5.74
C LEU A 116 4.04 -24.71 -4.79
N ASP A 117 3.64 -23.92 -3.79
CA ASP A 117 2.62 -24.25 -2.81
C ASP A 117 1.59 -23.09 -2.68
N PRO A 118 0.50 -23.13 -3.46
CA PRO A 118 -0.54 -22.12 -3.40
C PRO A 118 -1.32 -22.06 -2.08
N GLN A 119 -1.23 -23.09 -1.24
CA GLN A 119 -1.91 -23.14 0.06
C GLN A 119 -1.04 -22.63 1.22
N PHE A 120 0.20 -22.20 0.93
CA PHE A 120 1.13 -21.73 1.95
C PHE A 120 0.76 -20.32 2.46
N LEU A 121 -0.16 -20.28 3.42
CA LEU A 121 -0.77 -19.05 3.96
C LEU A 121 0.25 -18.04 4.48
N ASP A 122 1.22 -18.49 5.27
CA ASP A 122 2.20 -17.62 5.92
C ASP A 122 3.00 -16.81 4.90
N VAL A 123 3.28 -17.37 3.72
CA VAL A 123 4.03 -16.68 2.66
C VAL A 123 3.21 -15.53 2.10
N TYR A 124 1.89 -15.69 1.95
CA TYR A 124 1.01 -14.60 1.52
C TYR A 124 0.92 -13.50 2.57
N VAL A 125 0.63 -13.86 3.82
CA VAL A 125 0.47 -12.93 4.94
C VAL A 125 1.76 -12.15 5.18
N ILE A 126 2.87 -12.86 5.44
CA ILE A 126 4.15 -12.26 5.79
C ILE A 126 4.79 -11.60 4.56
N GLY A 127 4.65 -12.19 3.38
CA GLY A 127 5.14 -11.59 2.14
C GLY A 127 4.45 -10.26 1.81
N GLY A 128 3.12 -10.20 1.92
CA GLY A 128 2.35 -8.96 1.78
C GLY A 128 2.73 -7.93 2.85
N TRP A 129 2.89 -8.36 4.10
CA TRP A 129 3.36 -7.50 5.18
C TRP A 129 4.76 -6.93 4.92
N HIS A 130 5.73 -7.73 4.47
CA HIS A 130 7.05 -7.22 4.12
C HIS A 130 7.00 -6.17 3.02
N MET A 131 6.22 -6.41 1.96
CA MET A 131 6.07 -5.48 0.84
C MET A 131 5.47 -4.13 1.30
N ALA A 132 4.45 -4.15 2.16
CA ALA A 132 3.76 -2.93 2.59
C ALA A 132 4.46 -2.18 3.73
N TYR A 133 5.19 -2.87 4.62
CA TYR A 133 5.72 -2.28 5.85
C TYR A 133 7.26 -2.19 5.88
N ASN A 134 7.98 -3.21 5.39
CA ASN A 134 9.43 -3.32 5.63
C ASN A 134 10.31 -2.93 4.46
N PHE A 135 9.77 -2.93 3.23
CA PHE A 135 10.55 -2.48 2.08
C PHE A 135 10.81 -0.97 2.14
N LEU A 136 10.07 -0.25 2.99
CA LEU A 136 10.18 1.21 3.20
C LEU A 136 10.11 1.96 1.87
N ASP A 137 9.21 1.51 1.00
CA ASP A 137 8.98 2.01 -0.34
C ASP A 137 7.50 1.81 -0.70
N GLN A 138 6.76 2.92 -0.75
CA GLN A 138 5.31 2.91 -0.94
C GLN A 138 4.87 2.32 -2.28
N ARG A 139 5.78 2.24 -3.26
CA ARG A 139 5.49 1.65 -4.58
C ARG A 139 5.12 0.18 -4.48
N TYR A 140 5.55 -0.52 -3.43
CA TYR A 140 5.23 -1.92 -3.19
C TYR A 140 3.86 -2.15 -2.52
N ILE A 141 3.18 -1.12 -2.03
CA ILE A 141 1.87 -1.28 -1.36
C ILE A 141 0.81 -1.91 -2.30
N PRO A 142 0.65 -1.45 -3.56
CA PRO A 142 -0.26 -2.10 -4.51
C PRO A 142 0.10 -3.56 -4.78
N ALA A 143 1.40 -3.89 -4.85
CA ALA A 143 1.84 -5.26 -5.06
C ALA A 143 1.55 -6.15 -3.85
N ALA A 144 1.64 -5.62 -2.62
CA ALA A 144 1.22 -6.33 -1.42
C ALA A 144 -0.28 -6.69 -1.45
N VAL A 145 -1.11 -5.72 -1.85
CA VAL A 145 -2.56 -5.92 -2.00
C VAL A 145 -2.87 -6.98 -3.07
N GLU A 146 -2.24 -6.91 -4.23
CA GLU A 146 -2.40 -7.88 -5.32
C GLU A 146 -1.90 -9.28 -4.89
N PHE A 147 -0.79 -9.33 -4.15
CA PHE A 147 -0.25 -10.59 -3.66
C PHE A 147 -1.17 -11.27 -2.65
N LEU A 148 -1.79 -10.50 -1.74
CA LEU A 148 -2.81 -11.02 -0.84
C LEU A 148 -4.09 -11.42 -1.58
N GLU A 149 -4.47 -10.70 -2.64
CA GLU A 149 -5.60 -11.10 -3.50
C GLU A 149 -5.35 -12.47 -4.13
N LYS A 150 -4.14 -12.71 -4.64
CA LYS A 150 -3.73 -14.05 -5.11
C LYS A 150 -3.86 -15.10 -3.99
N GLY A 151 -3.50 -14.73 -2.76
CA GLY A 151 -3.68 -15.57 -1.59
C GLY A 151 -5.13 -15.94 -1.36
N ILE A 152 -6.04 -14.95 -1.38
CA ILE A 152 -7.48 -15.12 -1.20
C ILE A 152 -8.05 -16.04 -2.28
N LEU A 153 -7.69 -15.81 -3.54
CA LEU A 153 -8.13 -16.67 -4.65
C LEU A 153 -7.71 -18.12 -4.49
N ASN A 154 -6.49 -18.35 -4.00
CA ASN A 154 -5.99 -19.70 -3.75
C ASN A 154 -6.57 -20.31 -2.45
N ASN A 155 -6.96 -19.49 -1.48
CA ASN A 155 -7.37 -19.90 -0.14
C ASN A 155 -8.66 -19.20 0.31
N PRO A 156 -9.78 -19.36 -0.41
CA PRO A 156 -10.99 -18.52 -0.25
C PRO A 156 -11.66 -18.64 1.12
N GLY A 157 -11.39 -19.72 1.88
CA GLY A 157 -11.93 -19.94 3.21
C GLY A 157 -11.11 -19.35 4.36
N LYS A 158 -10.06 -18.55 4.08
CA LYS A 158 -9.12 -18.08 5.12
C LYS A 158 -9.35 -16.61 5.45
N SER A 159 -10.07 -16.35 6.55
CA SER A 159 -10.39 -15.01 7.04
C SER A 159 -9.17 -14.14 7.31
N GLU A 160 -8.04 -14.74 7.72
CA GLU A 160 -6.78 -14.03 7.96
C GLU A 160 -6.29 -13.27 6.71
N LEU A 161 -6.43 -13.85 5.51
CA LEU A 161 -5.99 -13.19 4.28
C LEU A 161 -6.84 -11.97 3.95
N HIS A 162 -8.15 -12.04 4.21
CA HIS A 162 -9.04 -10.88 4.09
C HIS A 162 -8.65 -9.83 5.13
N PHE A 163 -8.45 -10.23 6.39
CA PHE A 163 -8.05 -9.30 7.43
C PHE A 163 -6.76 -8.56 7.07
N GLU A 164 -5.72 -9.28 6.65
CA GLU A 164 -4.43 -8.67 6.33
C GLU A 164 -4.51 -7.74 5.11
N GLN A 165 -5.29 -8.08 4.08
CA GLN A 165 -5.49 -7.17 2.96
C GLN A 165 -6.28 -5.92 3.40
N GLY A 166 -7.31 -6.10 4.23
CA GLY A 166 -8.07 -5.00 4.85
C GLY A 166 -7.22 -4.10 5.74
N ASN A 167 -6.29 -4.68 6.48
CA ASN A 167 -5.33 -3.96 7.32
C ASN A 167 -4.34 -3.14 6.46
N ILE A 168 -3.83 -3.69 5.35
CA ILE A 168 -3.00 -2.93 4.39
C ILE A 168 -3.80 -1.78 3.77
N PHE A 169 -5.07 -2.00 3.40
CA PHE A 169 -5.92 -0.93 2.90
C PHE A 169 -6.06 0.20 3.92
N PHE A 170 -6.26 -0.15 5.19
CA PHE A 170 -6.44 0.80 6.29
C PHE A 170 -5.16 1.59 6.58
N ASP A 171 -4.05 0.91 6.87
CA ASP A 171 -2.86 1.53 7.44
C ASP A 171 -1.88 2.08 6.38
N LYS A 172 -1.76 1.41 5.23
CA LYS A 172 -0.72 1.74 4.25
C LYS A 172 -1.27 2.37 2.98
N ALA A 173 -2.34 1.81 2.42
CA ALA A 173 -2.95 2.38 1.23
C ALA A 173 -3.82 3.61 1.55
N HIS A 174 -4.29 3.72 2.80
CA HIS A 174 -5.30 4.69 3.24
C HIS A 174 -6.58 4.67 2.36
N ASP A 175 -6.94 3.48 1.88
CA ASP A 175 -8.20 3.23 1.16
C ASP A 175 -9.24 2.72 2.18
N PHE A 176 -9.80 3.65 2.94
CA PHE A 176 -10.75 3.33 4.01
C PHE A 176 -12.03 2.64 3.53
N PRO A 177 -12.64 2.99 2.38
CA PRO A 177 -13.74 2.22 1.82
C PRO A 177 -13.38 0.76 1.55
N ALA A 178 -12.25 0.49 0.88
CA ALA A 178 -11.80 -0.87 0.60
C ALA A 178 -11.46 -1.62 1.89
N ALA A 179 -10.84 -0.96 2.86
CA ALA A 179 -10.56 -1.52 4.18
C ALA A 179 -11.83 -1.96 4.89
N ALA A 180 -12.83 -1.07 5.01
CA ALA A 180 -14.09 -1.36 5.68
C ALA A 180 -14.81 -2.56 5.03
N LYS A 181 -14.82 -2.64 3.69
CA LYS A 181 -15.38 -3.79 2.97
C LYS A 181 -14.63 -5.07 3.30
N ARG A 182 -13.31 -5.08 3.13
CA ARG A 182 -12.51 -6.30 3.25
C ARG A 182 -12.44 -6.82 4.69
N LEU A 183 -12.37 -5.92 5.66
CA LEU A 183 -12.42 -6.27 7.08
C LEU A 183 -13.80 -6.81 7.49
N GLN A 184 -14.88 -6.31 6.87
CA GLN A 184 -16.21 -6.87 7.09
C GLN A 184 -16.29 -8.30 6.57
N GLU A 185 -15.76 -8.58 5.37
CA GLU A 185 -15.68 -9.94 4.82
C GLU A 185 -14.92 -10.88 5.77
N ALA A 186 -13.77 -10.44 6.31
CA ALA A 186 -13.00 -11.21 7.28
C ALA A 186 -13.84 -11.56 8.53
N ASN A 187 -14.59 -10.58 9.05
CA ASN A 187 -15.47 -10.77 10.21
C ASN A 187 -16.61 -11.75 9.92
N ASP A 188 -17.22 -11.66 8.75
CA ASP A 188 -18.31 -12.56 8.33
C ASP A 188 -17.83 -14.01 8.18
N MET A 189 -16.53 -14.21 7.94
CA MET A 189 -15.86 -15.51 7.92
C MET A 189 -15.41 -16.01 9.30
N GLY A 190 -15.80 -15.34 10.40
CA GLY A 190 -15.47 -15.76 11.75
C GLY A 190 -14.03 -15.48 12.17
N LEU A 191 -13.48 -14.31 11.81
CA LEU A 191 -12.13 -13.87 12.16
C LEU A 191 -11.76 -14.09 13.64
N THR A 192 -10.54 -14.58 13.87
CA THR A 192 -9.94 -14.78 15.19
C THR A 192 -8.52 -14.18 15.24
N PRO A 193 -8.04 -13.76 16.44
CA PRO A 193 -8.80 -13.60 17.67
C PRO A 193 -9.85 -12.48 17.57
N PRO A 194 -10.92 -12.49 18.38
CA PRO A 194 -12.05 -11.58 18.23
C PRO A 194 -11.70 -10.09 18.27
N GLY A 195 -10.65 -9.69 19.00
CA GLY A 195 -10.19 -8.30 19.03
C GLY A 195 -9.79 -7.73 17.67
N LYS A 196 -9.36 -8.56 16.71
CA LYS A 196 -9.06 -8.09 15.33
C LYS A 196 -10.30 -7.53 14.62
N ARG A 197 -11.50 -7.98 15.01
CA ARG A 197 -12.76 -7.60 14.36
C ARG A 197 -13.10 -6.13 14.52
N HIS A 198 -12.54 -5.47 15.53
CA HIS A 198 -12.73 -4.05 15.84
C HIS A 198 -12.25 -3.12 14.72
N LEU A 199 -11.25 -3.54 13.95
CA LEU A 199 -10.63 -2.69 12.92
C LEU A 199 -11.63 -2.21 11.86
N VAL A 200 -12.68 -2.97 11.57
CA VAL A 200 -13.72 -2.55 10.61
C VAL A 200 -14.47 -1.31 11.07
N ALA A 201 -14.71 -1.14 12.37
CA ALA A 201 -15.39 0.04 12.91
C ALA A 201 -14.49 1.28 12.83
N HIS A 202 -13.18 1.12 13.08
CA HIS A 202 -12.20 2.17 12.84
C HIS A 202 -12.06 2.53 11.36
N ALA A 203 -12.14 1.55 10.45
CA ALA A 203 -12.13 1.81 9.02
C ALA A 203 -13.37 2.60 8.56
N LEU A 204 -14.56 2.26 9.07
CA LEU A 204 -15.78 3.02 8.82
C LEU A 204 -15.68 4.47 9.35
N GLU A 205 -15.12 4.66 10.54
CA GLU A 205 -14.90 5.99 11.11
C GLU A 205 -13.91 6.81 10.27
N SER A 206 -12.81 6.19 9.83
CA SER A 206 -11.79 6.83 8.99
C SER A 206 -12.31 7.14 7.58
N ASP A 207 -13.28 6.37 7.09
CA ASP A 207 -14.01 6.65 5.85
C ASP A 207 -15.08 7.76 6.02
N GLY A 208 -15.29 8.29 7.23
CA GLY A 208 -16.33 9.27 7.52
C GLY A 208 -17.75 8.68 7.57
N ARG A 209 -17.90 7.36 7.53
CA ARG A 209 -19.18 6.65 7.67
C ARG A 209 -19.54 6.49 9.15
N ILE A 210 -19.66 7.61 9.85
CA ILE A 210 -19.75 7.65 11.31
C ILE A 210 -20.97 6.89 11.87
N PRO A 211 -22.18 7.01 11.29
CA PRO A 211 -23.32 6.22 11.76
C PRO A 211 -23.09 4.70 11.64
N ASP A 212 -22.43 4.26 10.57
CA ASP A 212 -22.11 2.85 10.37
C ASP A 212 -21.07 2.36 11.37
N ALA A 213 -20.07 3.20 11.69
CA ALA A 213 -19.07 2.90 12.71
C ALA A 213 -19.70 2.72 14.10
N VAL A 214 -20.60 3.63 14.51
CA VAL A 214 -21.34 3.55 15.78
C VAL A 214 -22.17 2.27 15.83
N LYS A 215 -22.96 2.00 14.78
CA LYS A 215 -23.76 0.77 14.68
C LYS A 215 -22.90 -0.49 14.77
N LYS A 216 -21.72 -0.47 14.14
CA LYS A 216 -20.80 -1.61 14.18
C LYS A 216 -20.22 -1.84 15.57
N TRP A 217 -19.85 -0.77 16.27
CA TRP A 217 -19.42 -0.88 17.68
C TRP A 217 -20.53 -1.41 18.59
N GLU A 218 -21.78 -1.00 18.39
CA GLU A 218 -22.92 -1.52 19.15
C GLU A 218 -23.15 -3.02 18.94
N ALA A 219 -23.01 -3.48 17.69
CA ALA A 219 -23.13 -4.89 17.35
C ALA A 219 -22.00 -5.72 18.00
N LEU A 220 -20.76 -5.27 17.88
CA LEU A 220 -19.59 -5.92 18.51
C LEU A 220 -19.74 -5.96 20.04
N TRP A 221 -20.11 -4.83 20.66
CA TRP A 221 -20.35 -4.75 22.10
C TRP A 221 -21.39 -5.77 22.56
N SER A 222 -22.52 -5.85 21.84
CA SER A 222 -23.62 -6.76 22.18
C SER A 222 -23.20 -8.24 22.06
N GLU A 223 -22.49 -8.60 20.99
CA GLU A 223 -21.95 -9.95 20.78
C GLU A 223 -20.93 -10.34 21.86
N GLU A 224 -20.01 -9.42 22.17
CA GLU A 224 -18.93 -9.64 23.14
C GLU A 224 -19.46 -9.80 24.56
N MET A 225 -20.46 -9.01 24.95
CA MET A 225 -21.18 -9.19 26.21
C MET A 225 -21.87 -10.56 26.26
N ALA A 226 -22.57 -10.96 25.19
CA ALA A 226 -23.28 -12.23 25.13
C ALA A 226 -22.33 -13.45 25.19
N THR A 227 -21.11 -13.31 24.67
CA THR A 227 -20.09 -14.36 24.65
C THR A 227 -19.12 -14.31 25.85
N GLY A 228 -19.32 -13.39 26.80
CA GLY A 228 -18.50 -13.26 28.01
C GLY A 228 -17.13 -12.61 27.78
N GLN A 229 -16.91 -11.97 26.63
CA GLN A 229 -15.66 -11.27 26.26
C GLN A 229 -15.66 -9.83 26.80
N TRP A 230 -15.83 -9.67 28.12
CA TRP A 230 -16.06 -8.38 28.78
C TRP A 230 -14.98 -7.32 28.50
N GLN A 231 -13.70 -7.71 28.38
CA GLN A 231 -12.62 -6.77 28.04
C GLN A 231 -12.81 -6.14 26.66
N LEU A 232 -13.20 -6.95 25.67
CA LEU A 232 -13.47 -6.44 24.32
C LEU A 232 -14.76 -5.63 24.29
N ALA A 233 -15.78 -6.09 25.02
CA ALA A 233 -17.04 -5.37 25.17
C ALA A 233 -16.82 -3.95 25.72
N ASP A 234 -15.95 -3.78 26.73
CA ASP A 234 -15.61 -2.47 27.29
C ASP A 234 -14.91 -1.57 26.25
N VAL A 235 -14.03 -2.14 25.43
CA VAL A 235 -13.37 -1.43 24.32
C VAL A 235 -14.39 -0.99 23.28
N SER A 236 -15.29 -1.88 22.87
CA SER A 236 -16.36 -1.57 21.90
C SER A 236 -17.28 -0.47 22.41
N LYS A 237 -17.71 -0.58 23.68
CA LYS A 237 -18.54 0.44 24.34
C LYS A 237 -17.81 1.78 24.42
N HIS A 238 -16.55 1.78 24.85
CA HIS A 238 -15.75 2.99 24.97
C HIS A 238 -15.60 3.72 23.64
N ASN A 239 -15.20 2.99 22.58
CA ASN A 239 -15.04 3.59 21.25
C ASN A 239 -16.36 4.11 20.70
N ARG A 240 -17.46 3.37 20.85
CA ARG A 240 -18.80 3.85 20.48
C ARG A 240 -19.14 5.18 21.17
N ASP A 241 -19.04 5.21 22.49
CA ASP A 241 -19.43 6.37 23.29
C ASP A 241 -18.57 7.58 22.93
N LEU A 242 -17.27 7.36 22.68
CA LEU A 242 -16.34 8.39 22.23
C LEU A 242 -16.69 8.92 20.83
N THR A 243 -17.02 8.04 19.87
CA THR A 243 -17.45 8.45 18.52
C THR A 243 -18.75 9.26 18.60
N ILE A 244 -19.74 8.84 19.38
CA ILE A 244 -20.99 9.59 19.59
C ILE A 244 -20.72 10.97 20.19
N TRP A 245 -19.86 11.04 21.22
CA TRP A 245 -19.48 12.32 21.83
C TRP A 245 -18.81 13.25 20.81
N ARG A 246 -17.89 12.74 19.99
CA ARG A 246 -17.22 13.50 18.93
C ARG A 246 -18.18 14.00 17.87
N VAL A 247 -19.24 13.26 17.55
CA VAL A 247 -20.25 13.71 16.57
C VAL A 247 -20.84 15.03 17.05
N ASN A 248 -21.22 15.10 18.32
CA ASN A 248 -21.76 16.33 18.90
C ASN A 248 -20.73 17.47 18.93
N ASP A 249 -19.53 17.22 19.46
CA ASP A 249 -18.49 18.25 19.59
C ASP A 249 -18.07 18.82 18.22
N ARG A 250 -17.77 17.94 17.26
CA ARG A 250 -17.33 18.34 15.93
C ARG A 250 -18.46 18.98 15.11
N THR A 251 -19.71 18.59 15.33
CA THR A 251 -20.87 19.29 14.73
C THR A 251 -20.94 20.74 15.22
N ILE A 252 -20.78 20.98 16.52
CA ILE A 252 -20.78 22.35 17.08
C ILE A 252 -19.64 23.16 16.45
N ARG A 253 -18.43 22.60 16.39
CA ARG A 253 -17.26 23.28 15.81
C ARG A 253 -17.41 23.58 14.33
N SER A 254 -18.04 22.69 13.56
CA SER A 254 -18.27 22.89 12.12
C SER A 254 -19.14 24.10 11.78
N ARG A 255 -19.86 24.66 12.76
CA ARG A 255 -20.64 25.91 12.60
C ARG A 255 -19.76 27.15 12.49
N ASN A 256 -18.52 27.09 12.97
CA ASN A 256 -17.53 28.16 12.85
C ASN A 256 -16.19 27.57 12.38
N PRO A 257 -16.09 27.17 11.10
CA PRO A 257 -14.91 26.50 10.59
C PRO A 257 -13.69 27.44 10.61
N LEU A 258 -12.51 26.87 10.86
CA LEU A 258 -11.24 27.57 10.85
C LEU A 258 -10.93 28.05 9.44
N ASN A 259 -10.82 29.37 9.24
CA ASN A 259 -10.27 29.94 8.02
C ASN A 259 -8.75 29.67 7.99
N VAL A 260 -8.36 28.71 7.16
CA VAL A 260 -7.00 28.18 7.12
C VAL A 260 -6.07 29.18 6.45
N LYS A 261 -4.97 29.51 7.14
CA LYS A 261 -3.79 30.15 6.57
C LYS A 261 -2.77 29.07 6.26
N PHE A 262 -2.22 29.07 5.05
CA PHE A 262 -1.23 28.07 4.65
C PHE A 262 -0.27 28.64 3.59
N ASP A 263 0.97 28.86 4.00
CA ASP A 263 2.02 29.43 3.18
C ASP A 263 3.26 28.55 3.25
N PHE A 264 4.00 28.45 2.15
CA PHE A 264 5.25 27.71 2.10
C PHE A 264 6.19 28.25 1.02
N THR A 265 7.47 27.96 1.19
CA THR A 265 8.54 28.17 0.22
C THR A 265 9.30 26.86 0.04
N TRP A 266 10.06 26.77 -1.05
CA TRP A 266 10.89 25.61 -1.32
C TRP A 266 12.23 25.99 -1.93
N SER A 267 13.23 25.11 -1.75
CA SER A 267 14.54 25.25 -2.37
C SER A 267 15.20 23.89 -2.57
N VAL A 268 16.25 23.85 -3.39
CA VAL A 268 17.14 22.69 -3.53
C VAL A 268 18.50 23.11 -2.97
N PRO A 269 18.85 22.80 -1.71
CA PRO A 269 20.13 23.21 -1.11
C PRO A 269 21.32 22.40 -1.61
N LYS A 270 21.11 21.14 -2.03
CA LYS A 270 22.12 20.22 -2.56
C LYS A 270 21.44 19.27 -3.56
N PRO A 271 22.19 18.63 -4.48
CA PRO A 271 21.59 17.72 -5.45
C PRO A 271 20.70 16.66 -4.79
N ARG A 272 19.51 16.44 -5.35
CA ARG A 272 18.47 15.48 -4.95
C ARG A 272 17.83 15.75 -3.57
N VAL A 273 17.98 16.96 -3.03
CA VAL A 273 17.38 17.33 -1.75
C VAL A 273 16.46 18.51 -1.89
N LEU A 274 15.23 18.36 -1.39
CA LEU A 274 14.19 19.38 -1.44
C LEU A 274 13.92 19.92 -0.03
N ARG A 275 14.17 21.21 0.19
CA ARG A 275 13.76 21.89 1.42
C ARG A 275 12.41 22.56 1.22
N LEU A 276 11.53 22.33 2.17
CA LEU A 276 10.21 22.93 2.31
C LEU A 276 10.17 23.62 3.67
N GLU A 277 9.72 24.86 3.68
CA GLU A 277 9.51 25.65 4.89
C GLU A 277 8.19 26.38 4.76
N GLY A 278 7.33 26.30 5.78
CA GLY A 278 6.04 26.95 5.73
C GLY A 278 5.43 27.19 7.10
N SER A 279 4.25 27.79 7.07
CA SER A 279 3.49 28.14 8.25
C SER A 279 1.99 27.94 8.04
N THR A 280 1.29 27.60 9.12
CA THR A 280 -0.16 27.49 9.13
C THR A 280 -0.74 27.88 10.50
N ASN A 281 -2.00 28.27 10.54
CA ASN A 281 -2.73 28.50 11.81
C ASN A 281 -3.42 27.23 12.36
N LEU A 282 -3.09 26.06 11.82
CA LEU A 282 -3.56 24.77 12.32
C LEU A 282 -2.80 24.35 13.60
N PRO A 283 -3.40 23.50 14.45
CA PRO A 283 -2.80 23.14 15.73
C PRO A 283 -1.45 22.41 15.57
N ARG A 284 -0.60 22.53 16.60
CA ARG A 284 0.62 21.72 16.74
C ARG A 284 0.28 20.23 16.57
N TYR A 285 1.21 19.48 15.98
CA TYR A 285 1.08 18.07 15.61
C TYR A 285 0.22 17.77 14.38
N THR A 286 -0.34 18.80 13.73
CA THR A 286 -0.89 18.64 12.38
C THR A 286 0.18 18.08 11.44
N ARG A 287 -0.20 17.08 10.65
CA ARG A 287 0.65 16.42 9.66
C ARG A 287 0.42 17.04 8.28
N VAL A 288 1.44 17.72 7.77
CA VAL A 288 1.53 18.14 6.38
C VAL A 288 2.28 17.04 5.61
N ASN A 289 1.54 16.24 4.85
CA ASN A 289 2.10 15.17 4.04
C ASN A 289 2.79 15.80 2.82
N VAL A 290 4.00 15.36 2.53
CA VAL A 290 4.76 15.75 1.33
C VAL A 290 4.91 14.52 0.47
N THR A 291 4.52 14.62 -0.80
CA THR A 291 4.88 13.62 -1.81
C THR A 291 5.75 14.23 -2.89
N VAL A 292 6.75 13.48 -3.36
CA VAL A 292 7.51 13.80 -4.58
C VAL A 292 7.40 12.63 -5.53
N ARG A 293 6.86 12.85 -6.72
CA ARG A 293 6.64 11.79 -7.71
C ARG A 293 6.79 12.31 -9.13
N ASP A 294 6.96 11.42 -10.10
CA ASP A 294 6.94 11.79 -11.52
C ASP A 294 5.64 12.56 -11.87
N LYS A 295 5.73 13.62 -12.68
CA LYS A 295 4.60 14.51 -12.97
C LYS A 295 3.37 13.78 -13.53
N ASP A 296 3.58 12.78 -14.38
CA ASP A 296 2.53 11.96 -14.99
C ASP A 296 2.30 10.63 -14.27
N TRP A 297 2.57 10.57 -12.95
CA TRP A 297 2.51 9.37 -12.11
C TRP A 297 1.33 8.44 -12.43
N ARG A 298 0.10 8.98 -12.50
CA ARG A 298 -1.11 8.17 -12.73
C ARG A 298 -1.15 7.53 -14.13
N GLU A 299 -0.65 8.21 -15.15
CA GLU A 299 -0.57 7.66 -16.51
C GLU A 299 0.53 6.59 -16.57
N LEU A 300 1.70 6.86 -15.98
CA LEU A 300 2.83 5.92 -15.93
C LEU A 300 2.44 4.60 -15.25
N LEU A 301 1.71 4.66 -14.13
CA LEU A 301 1.18 3.45 -13.47
C LEU A 301 0.20 2.67 -14.36
N ARG A 302 -0.63 3.35 -15.17
CA ARG A 302 -1.56 2.70 -16.08
C ARG A 302 -0.86 2.01 -17.24
N GLN A 303 0.18 2.64 -17.79
CA GLN A 303 0.96 2.13 -18.92
C GLN A 303 1.88 0.98 -18.50
N HIS A 304 2.43 1.05 -17.29
CA HIS A 304 3.39 0.08 -16.79
C HIS A 304 2.88 -0.60 -15.52
N ARG A 305 2.03 -1.61 -15.69
CA ARG A 305 1.47 -2.37 -14.56
C ARG A 305 2.46 -3.31 -13.86
N ASP A 306 3.63 -3.54 -14.45
CA ASP A 306 4.66 -4.39 -13.86
C ASP A 306 5.33 -3.68 -12.67
N ILE A 307 5.19 -4.25 -11.47
CA ILE A 307 5.72 -3.65 -10.24
C ILE A 307 7.25 -3.51 -10.26
N ILE A 308 7.97 -4.48 -10.85
CA ILE A 308 9.44 -4.41 -10.91
C ILE A 308 9.83 -3.23 -11.78
N TRP A 309 9.16 -3.04 -12.91
CA TRP A 309 9.36 -1.86 -13.75
C TRP A 309 9.06 -0.57 -12.96
N GLN A 310 7.95 -0.50 -12.23
CA GLN A 310 7.57 0.70 -11.47
C GLN A 310 8.62 1.06 -10.41
N VAL A 311 9.10 0.08 -9.65
CA VAL A 311 10.11 0.28 -8.59
C VAL A 311 11.48 0.64 -9.17
N VAL A 312 11.80 0.19 -10.38
CA VAL A 312 13.08 0.53 -11.02
C VAL A 312 13.04 1.93 -11.65
N ASN A 313 11.88 2.36 -12.17
CA ASN A 313 11.82 3.52 -13.05
C ASN A 313 11.12 4.74 -12.44
N LEU A 314 10.19 4.58 -11.52
CA LEU A 314 9.37 5.69 -11.02
C LEU A 314 9.89 6.22 -9.70
N THR A 315 9.87 7.52 -9.47
CA THR A 315 10.17 8.12 -8.17
C THR A 315 8.88 8.27 -7.37
N HIS A 316 8.88 7.80 -6.13
CA HIS A 316 7.80 8.07 -5.18
C HIS A 316 8.37 8.24 -3.78
N PHE A 317 8.43 9.48 -3.32
CA PHE A 317 8.76 9.83 -1.95
C PHE A 317 7.49 10.26 -1.22
N TRP A 318 7.42 9.93 0.06
CA TRP A 318 6.39 10.42 0.97
C TRP A 318 6.97 10.63 2.37
N ASP A 319 6.55 11.71 3.03
CA ASP A 319 6.86 11.96 4.44
C ASP A 319 5.82 12.91 5.09
N ASN A 320 5.80 12.96 6.42
CA ASN A 320 4.92 13.82 7.22
C ASN A 320 5.69 14.93 7.94
N LEU A 321 5.55 16.17 7.48
CA LEU A 321 6.06 17.33 8.20
C LEU A 321 5.11 17.70 9.33
N VAL A 322 5.63 17.86 10.54
CA VAL A 322 4.83 18.11 11.73
C VAL A 322 4.81 19.61 12.02
N VAL A 323 3.62 20.17 12.15
CA VAL A 323 3.42 21.57 12.55
C VAL A 323 3.85 21.75 14.02
N LYS A 324 4.70 22.74 14.25
CA LYS A 324 5.22 23.13 15.57
C LYS A 324 4.23 24.05 16.29
N GLU A 325 4.59 24.43 17.52
CA GLU A 325 3.75 25.28 18.37
C GLU A 325 3.53 26.68 17.81
N ASP A 326 4.51 27.22 17.09
CA ASP A 326 4.44 28.52 16.40
C ASP A 326 3.73 28.44 15.03
N GLY A 327 3.17 27.28 14.67
CA GLY A 327 2.53 27.04 13.38
C GLY A 327 3.50 26.76 12.24
N SER A 328 4.83 26.78 12.48
CA SER A 328 5.82 26.48 11.44
C SER A 328 5.95 24.98 11.17
N PHE A 329 6.31 24.62 9.94
CA PHE A 329 6.73 23.27 9.56
C PHE A 329 7.90 23.34 8.59
N ALA A 330 8.79 22.36 8.65
CA ALA A 330 9.94 22.30 7.76
C ALA A 330 10.34 20.85 7.44
N SER A 331 10.85 20.62 6.24
CA SER A 331 11.47 19.36 5.84
C SER A 331 12.93 19.24 6.27
N TRP A 332 13.43 20.16 7.07
CA TRP A 332 14.77 20.07 7.61
C TRP A 332 14.83 20.61 9.05
N ASN A 333 15.86 20.19 9.77
CA ASN A 333 16.18 20.74 11.08
C ASN A 333 17.69 20.74 11.29
N LYS A 334 18.20 21.75 11.99
CA LYS A 334 19.57 21.82 12.45
C LYS A 334 19.64 21.27 13.87
N ALA A 335 20.08 20.03 14.02
CA ALA A 335 20.54 19.51 15.30
C ALA A 335 22.01 19.93 15.49
N GLU A 336 22.48 20.14 16.73
CA GLU A 336 23.76 20.78 17.10
C GLU A 336 24.96 20.55 16.14
N LYS A 337 25.12 19.35 15.58
CA LYS A 337 26.18 19.00 14.63
C LYS A 337 25.71 18.38 13.31
N LEU A 338 24.40 18.31 13.06
CA LEU A 338 23.83 17.63 11.90
C LEU A 338 22.65 18.41 11.32
N ASP A 339 22.77 18.78 10.06
CA ASP A 339 21.63 19.20 9.25
C ASP A 339 20.89 17.94 8.79
N ILE A 340 19.65 17.76 9.26
CA ILE A 340 18.80 16.65 8.88
C ILE A 340 17.87 17.14 7.78
N ASP A 341 18.04 16.65 6.56
CA ASP A 341 17.12 16.86 5.44
C ASP A 341 16.19 15.66 5.34
N ARG A 342 14.88 15.88 5.45
CA ARG A 342 13.87 14.81 5.43
C ARG A 342 13.50 14.37 4.03
N VAL A 343 13.44 15.32 3.09
CA VAL A 343 13.23 15.02 1.65
C VAL A 343 14.58 14.91 0.96
N ASP A 344 15.36 13.92 1.39
CA ASP A 344 16.68 13.60 0.83
C ASP A 344 16.58 12.36 -0.08
N LEU A 345 16.40 12.62 -1.39
CA LEU A 345 16.32 11.57 -2.41
C LEU A 345 17.70 11.01 -2.80
N SER A 346 18.80 11.51 -2.20
CA SER A 346 20.16 11.00 -2.41
C SER A 346 20.52 9.85 -1.47
N SER A 347 19.82 9.72 -0.35
CA SER A 347 20.04 8.68 0.66
C SER A 347 19.88 7.26 0.09
N GLU A 348 18.89 7.08 -0.79
CA GLU A 348 18.60 5.80 -1.44
C GLU A 348 18.36 5.98 -2.95
N PRO A 349 19.41 6.16 -3.77
CA PRO A 349 19.25 6.54 -5.17
C PRO A 349 18.46 5.54 -6.02
N ALA A 350 18.52 4.25 -5.66
CA ALA A 350 17.74 3.20 -6.31
C ALA A 350 16.23 3.30 -6.03
N LYS A 351 15.83 3.85 -4.88
CA LYS A 351 14.41 4.10 -4.57
C LYS A 351 13.86 5.32 -5.29
N TYR A 352 14.73 6.27 -5.63
CA TYR A 352 14.37 7.53 -6.24
C TYR A 352 15.14 7.73 -7.54
N PRO A 353 14.85 6.96 -8.61
CA PRO A 353 15.68 6.94 -9.81
C PRO A 353 15.72 8.29 -10.55
N LEU A 354 14.73 9.16 -10.35
CA LEU A 354 14.58 10.44 -11.05
C LEU A 354 14.65 10.28 -12.58
N SER A 355 13.88 9.32 -13.11
CA SER A 355 13.88 8.98 -14.54
C SER A 355 13.15 10.01 -15.40
N SER A 356 12.14 10.70 -14.87
CA SER A 356 11.40 11.74 -15.58
C SER A 356 12.14 13.08 -15.58
N ASP A 357 11.79 13.97 -16.52
CA ASP A 357 12.32 15.33 -16.60
C ASP A 357 11.67 16.28 -15.58
N GLU A 358 10.44 15.98 -15.17
CA GLU A 358 9.65 16.77 -14.24
C GLU A 358 9.01 15.92 -13.14
N PHE A 359 8.97 16.48 -11.94
CA PHE A 359 8.38 15.87 -10.75
C PHE A 359 7.31 16.78 -10.17
N GLU A 360 6.18 16.20 -9.81
CA GLU A 360 5.16 16.85 -9.00
C GLU A 360 5.52 16.71 -7.52
N VAL A 361 5.55 17.84 -6.82
CA VAL A 361 5.59 17.89 -5.36
C VAL A 361 4.22 18.30 -4.87
N ALA A 362 3.63 17.52 -3.97
CA ALA A 362 2.34 17.84 -3.35
C ALA A 362 2.48 17.98 -1.83
N LEU A 363 1.96 19.07 -1.29
CA LEU A 363 1.74 19.28 0.14
C LEU A 363 0.26 19.05 0.41
N THR A 364 -0.05 18.03 1.21
CA THR A 364 -1.42 17.64 1.50
C THR A 364 -1.70 17.56 2.99
N LEU A 365 -2.86 18.08 3.39
CA LEU A 365 -3.42 17.88 4.72
C LEU A 365 -4.78 17.26 4.53
N ASN A 366 -4.83 15.93 4.56
CA ASN A 366 -6.08 15.18 4.57
C ASN A 366 -6.57 15.01 6.02
N PRO A 367 -7.74 15.55 6.39
CA PRO A 367 -8.34 15.41 7.73
C PRO A 367 -8.42 13.96 8.23
N ARG A 368 -8.70 13.00 7.34
CA ARG A 368 -8.82 11.57 7.69
C ARG A 368 -7.51 10.94 8.14
N LEU A 369 -6.36 11.54 7.78
CA LEU A 369 -5.03 11.05 8.14
C LEU A 369 -4.43 11.78 9.35
N GLN A 370 -5.16 12.75 9.92
CA GLN A 370 -4.70 13.52 11.04
C GLN A 370 -4.86 12.75 12.36
N PRO A 371 -3.99 13.01 13.36
CA PRO A 371 -4.22 12.56 14.71
C PRO A 371 -5.60 12.98 15.22
N VAL A 372 -6.18 12.19 16.11
CA VAL A 372 -7.56 12.39 16.53
C VAL A 372 -7.82 13.76 17.17
N GLN A 373 -6.83 14.31 17.87
CA GLN A 373 -6.91 15.63 18.49
C GLN A 373 -6.94 16.76 17.43
N ILE A 374 -6.28 16.54 16.29
CA ILE A 374 -6.30 17.47 15.16
C ILE A 374 -7.62 17.37 14.41
N GLN A 375 -8.18 16.16 14.32
CA GLN A 375 -9.53 15.96 13.78
C GLN A 375 -10.61 16.66 14.61
N ASP A 376 -10.37 16.99 15.88
CA ASP A 376 -11.29 17.84 16.64
C ASP A 376 -11.28 19.29 16.15
N THR A 377 -10.30 19.71 15.35
CA THR A 377 -10.29 20.99 14.63
C THR A 377 -10.70 20.81 13.17
N THR A 378 -10.14 19.83 12.46
CA THR A 378 -10.40 19.65 11.02
C THR A 378 -11.74 18.98 10.75
N ASN A 379 -12.31 18.30 11.74
CA ASN A 379 -13.41 17.34 11.59
C ASN A 379 -12.98 16.10 10.76
N TRP A 380 -13.88 15.11 10.53
CA TRP A 380 -13.53 13.85 9.84
C TRP A 380 -13.22 14.05 8.36
N SER A 381 -14.01 14.84 7.64
CA SER A 381 -13.86 15.09 6.20
C SER A 381 -13.58 16.56 5.89
N GLY A 382 -13.04 17.30 6.86
CA GLY A 382 -12.61 18.68 6.67
C GLY A 382 -13.68 19.71 6.96
N GLU A 383 -14.77 19.31 7.62
CA GLU A 383 -15.90 20.19 7.85
C GLU A 383 -15.57 21.40 8.71
N GLY A 384 -14.53 21.27 9.54
CA GLY A 384 -13.98 22.35 10.36
C GLY A 384 -13.02 23.28 9.62
N LEU A 385 -12.83 23.13 8.30
CA LEU A 385 -11.90 23.93 7.50
C LEU A 385 -12.64 24.81 6.48
N THR A 386 -12.18 26.05 6.33
CA THR A 386 -12.63 27.00 5.30
C THR A 386 -11.48 27.88 4.79
N GLY A 387 -11.74 28.72 3.80
CA GLY A 387 -10.79 29.67 3.25
C GLY A 387 -10.17 29.24 1.90
N PRO A 388 -9.38 30.12 1.27
CA PRO A 388 -8.89 29.94 -0.09
C PRO A 388 -7.84 28.82 -0.25
N HIS A 389 -7.28 28.33 0.85
CA HIS A 389 -6.31 27.23 0.84
C HIS A 389 -6.96 25.84 0.90
N VAL A 390 -8.28 25.77 1.14
CA VAL A 390 -9.04 24.53 1.23
C VAL A 390 -9.61 24.17 -0.15
N THR A 391 -9.46 22.91 -0.52
CA THR A 391 -9.98 22.34 -1.77
C THR A 391 -10.77 21.09 -1.43
N GLU A 392 -11.90 20.89 -2.11
CA GLU A 392 -12.70 19.68 -1.96
C GLU A 392 -12.30 18.65 -3.02
N ILE A 393 -11.87 17.48 -2.57
CA ILE A 393 -11.48 16.35 -3.43
C ILE A 393 -12.24 15.12 -2.95
N ASN A 394 -13.09 14.56 -3.83
CA ASN A 394 -13.93 13.39 -3.53
C ASN A 394 -14.74 13.54 -2.23
N GLY A 395 -15.34 14.72 -2.01
CA GLY A 395 -16.15 15.01 -0.81
C GLY A 395 -15.36 15.29 0.47
N ILE A 396 -14.03 15.43 0.38
CA ILE A 396 -13.16 15.75 1.52
C ILE A 396 -12.60 17.15 1.33
N ARG A 397 -12.87 18.06 2.29
CA ARG A 397 -12.26 19.38 2.36
C ARG A 397 -10.85 19.27 2.94
N MET A 398 -9.83 19.59 2.15
CA MET A 398 -8.44 19.38 2.53
C MET A 398 -7.54 20.49 1.99
N ILE A 399 -6.30 20.55 2.48
CA ILE A 399 -5.25 21.33 1.79
C ILE A 399 -4.61 20.41 0.76
N HIS A 400 -4.56 20.86 -0.49
CA HIS A 400 -3.85 20.17 -1.56
C HIS A 400 -3.14 21.21 -2.43
N LYS A 401 -1.85 21.42 -2.19
CA LYS A 401 -1.02 22.36 -2.95
C LYS A 401 0.04 21.58 -3.73
N THR A 402 0.18 21.88 -5.01
CA THR A 402 1.15 21.23 -5.88
C THR A 402 2.06 22.26 -6.55
N PHE A 403 3.28 21.84 -6.85
CA PHE A 403 4.20 22.57 -7.73
C PHE A 403 5.10 21.58 -8.46
N THR A 404 5.71 22.02 -9.55
CA THR A 404 6.62 21.20 -10.35
C THR A 404 8.07 21.54 -10.06
N VAL A 405 8.91 20.52 -9.95
CA VAL A 405 10.36 20.66 -9.90
C VAL A 405 10.96 19.85 -11.04
N THR A 406 11.84 20.48 -11.82
CA THR A 406 12.54 19.79 -12.92
C THR A 406 13.70 18.95 -12.38
N LYS A 407 14.09 17.91 -13.13
CA LYS A 407 15.28 17.12 -12.86
C LYS A 407 16.54 17.99 -12.77
N ALA A 408 16.70 18.94 -13.69
CA ALA A 408 17.82 19.88 -13.70
C ALA A 408 17.89 20.71 -12.39
N GLN A 409 16.75 21.22 -11.91
CA GLN A 409 16.68 21.91 -10.63
C GLN A 409 17.04 20.99 -9.46
N LEU A 410 16.49 19.77 -9.41
CA LEU A 410 16.82 18.80 -8.36
C LEU A 410 18.29 18.41 -8.37
N LEU A 411 18.92 18.27 -9.54
CA LEU A 411 20.33 17.88 -9.66
C LEU A 411 21.28 19.07 -9.52
N LYS A 412 20.78 20.31 -9.39
CA LYS A 412 21.57 21.54 -9.46
C LYS A 412 22.46 21.62 -10.70
N GLU A 413 21.97 21.13 -11.83
CA GLU A 413 22.65 21.35 -13.11
C GLU A 413 22.62 22.86 -13.43
N ALA A 414 23.73 23.41 -13.92
CA ALA A 414 23.96 24.86 -13.93
C ALA A 414 22.84 25.66 -14.61
N ALA A 415 22.39 26.71 -13.90
CA ALA A 415 21.46 27.77 -14.27
C ALA A 415 19.98 27.37 -14.52
N VAL A 416 19.23 27.14 -13.43
CA VAL A 416 17.81 27.51 -13.40
C VAL A 416 17.60 28.42 -12.19
N ALA A 417 17.28 29.70 -12.45
CA ALA A 417 16.90 30.65 -11.43
C ALA A 417 15.77 30.05 -10.58
N ALA A 418 15.90 30.12 -9.25
CA ALA A 418 14.83 29.73 -8.34
C ALA A 418 13.60 30.60 -8.65
N ALA A 419 12.58 30.01 -9.27
CA ALA A 419 11.30 30.68 -9.45
C ALA A 419 10.63 30.74 -8.06
N PRO A 420 10.24 31.93 -7.57
CA PRO A 420 9.37 31.97 -6.40
C PRO A 420 8.05 31.25 -6.77
N ALA A 421 7.67 30.25 -5.98
CA ALA A 421 6.33 29.71 -6.05
C ALA A 421 5.34 30.76 -5.52
N ALA A 422 4.89 31.66 -6.40
CA ALA A 422 3.75 32.51 -6.12
C ALA A 422 2.47 31.66 -6.26
N GLY A 423 2.10 30.98 -5.18
CA GLY A 423 0.77 30.40 -5.04
C GLY A 423 -0.28 31.46 -4.73
N THR A 424 -0.40 32.51 -5.54
CA THR A 424 -1.54 33.44 -5.46
C THR A 424 -2.68 32.87 -6.29
N GLY A 425 -3.55 32.07 -5.66
CA GLY A 425 -4.88 31.84 -6.19
C GLY A 425 -5.69 33.13 -6.04
N SER A 426 -5.60 34.03 -7.03
CA SER A 426 -6.59 35.11 -7.14
C SER A 426 -7.94 34.50 -7.54
N PRO A 427 -9.04 34.86 -6.87
CA PRO A 427 -10.38 34.59 -7.36
C PRO A 427 -10.66 35.54 -8.53
N ASN A 428 -11.09 35.00 -9.68
CA ASN A 428 -11.79 35.84 -10.65
C ASN A 428 -13.19 36.18 -10.10
N PRO A 429 -13.71 37.38 -10.43
CA PRO A 429 -14.82 38.04 -9.73
C PRO A 429 -16.14 37.28 -9.73
#